data_AF-A0A7S2NM53-F1
#
_entry.id   AF-A0A7S2NM53-F1
#
_cell.length_a   1.000
_cell.length_b   1.000
_cell.length_c   1.000
_cell.angle_alpha   90.00
_cell.angle_beta   90.00
_cell.angle_gamma   90.00
#
_symmetry.space_group_name_H-M   'P 1'
#
loop_
_entity.id
_entity.type
_entity.pdbx_description
1 polymer ?
#
loop_
_entity_poly.entity_id
_entity_poly.type
_entity_poly.pdbx_seq_one_letter_code
_entity_poly.pdbx_strand_id
1 'polypeptide(L)'
;GMGGKASGNVIQLNRRGGGGGEKAGWQPLIWAAKVDHLQIGEQMLKNGTDVNEKEFASSHSNQYTPLHMACYKGHLEFVQMLMKWGADPSKTDVNGKTPKSIAEMKGFSAIVEVLDNAAATKAK
;
A
#
# COMPACT_ATOMS: atom_id res chain seq x y z
N GLY A 1 -28.95 11.34 27.73
CA GLY A 1 -28.73 11.30 26.27
C GLY A 1 -27.26 11.35 25.99
N MET A 2 -26.70 10.33 25.35
CA MET A 2 -25.39 10.41 24.70
C MET A 2 -25.53 9.68 23.36
N GLY A 3 -25.46 10.48 22.30
CA GLY A 3 -25.55 10.03 20.93
C GLY A 3 -24.20 9.60 20.39
N GLY A 4 -24.27 8.80 19.34
CA GLY A 4 -23.11 8.39 18.55
C GLY A 4 -23.46 7.14 17.76
N LYS A 5 -24.13 7.33 16.62
CA LYS A 5 -24.63 6.25 15.75
C LYS A 5 -23.47 5.39 15.28
N ALA A 6 -23.52 4.10 15.62
CA ALA A 6 -22.75 3.07 14.95
C ALA A 6 -23.26 2.92 13.51
N SER A 7 -22.50 3.43 12.56
CA SER A 7 -22.76 3.22 11.12
C SER A 7 -21.43 2.86 10.46
N GLY A 8 -21.33 1.62 9.99
CA GLY A 8 -20.27 1.20 9.06
C GLY A 8 -19.55 -0.09 9.45
N ASN A 9 -20.25 -1.22 9.28
CA ASN A 9 -19.68 -2.55 9.31
C ASN A 9 -18.89 -2.78 8.00
N VAL A 10 -17.55 -2.70 8.02
CA VAL A 10 -16.67 -3.36 7.03
C VAL A 10 -15.38 -3.79 7.74
N ILE A 11 -15.34 -5.06 8.15
CA ILE A 11 -14.14 -5.91 8.25
C ILE A 11 -12.87 -5.21 8.79
N GLN A 12 -12.85 -4.83 10.07
CA GLN A 12 -11.57 -4.76 10.81
C GLN A 12 -11.14 -6.19 11.18
N LEU A 13 -10.71 -6.98 10.18
CA LEU A 13 -10.00 -8.22 10.46
C LEU A 13 -8.60 -7.87 10.97
N ASN A 14 -8.52 -7.75 12.28
CA ASN A 14 -7.46 -8.28 13.15
C ASN A 14 -7.01 -7.30 14.26
N ARG A 15 -7.98 -6.84 15.06
CA ARG A 15 -7.70 -6.31 16.41
C ARG A 15 -8.23 -7.28 17.47
N ARG A 16 -7.64 -8.47 17.59
CA ARG A 16 -7.81 -9.32 18.78
C ARG A 16 -6.57 -10.15 19.04
N GLY A 17 -5.94 -9.88 20.18
CA GLY A 17 -4.73 -10.56 20.63
C GLY A 17 -4.97 -12.03 20.96
N GLY A 18 -3.92 -12.81 20.75
CA GLY A 18 -3.76 -14.16 21.24
C GLY A 18 -2.26 -14.49 21.33
N GLY A 19 -1.75 -14.52 22.57
CA GLY A 19 -0.60 -15.30 23.06
C GLY A 19 0.71 -15.33 22.28
N GLY A 20 1.72 -14.63 22.81
CA GLY A 20 3.10 -15.13 22.92
C GLY A 20 3.94 -15.24 21.63
N GLY A 21 4.70 -14.18 21.35
CA GLY A 21 5.80 -14.21 20.39
C GLY A 21 5.46 -13.53 19.06
N GLU A 22 6.34 -12.62 18.63
CA GLU A 22 6.40 -12.05 17.28
C GLU A 22 5.33 -10.99 16.93
N LYS A 23 5.63 -9.75 17.31
CA LYS A 23 5.11 -8.53 16.67
C LYS A 23 5.62 -8.39 15.22
N ALA A 24 5.48 -9.42 14.40
CA ALA A 24 5.57 -9.26 12.96
C ALA A 24 4.20 -8.76 12.51
N GLY A 25 4.06 -7.44 12.36
CA GLY A 25 2.86 -6.81 11.83
C GLY A 25 2.49 -7.46 10.50
N TRP A 26 1.45 -8.30 10.50
CA TRP A 26 0.97 -8.95 9.29
C TRP A 26 0.38 -7.90 8.37
N GLN A 27 1.00 -7.69 7.20
CA GLN A 27 0.64 -6.65 6.24
C GLN A 27 0.37 -7.28 4.88
N PRO A 28 -0.85 -7.80 4.68
CA PRO A 28 -1.14 -8.72 3.58
C PRO A 28 -1.07 -8.04 2.23
N LEU A 29 -1.47 -6.76 2.16
CA LEU A 29 -1.48 -5.98 0.93
C LEU A 29 -0.05 -5.69 0.44
N ILE A 30 0.88 -5.41 1.35
CA ILE A 30 2.31 -5.23 1.01
C ILE A 30 2.89 -6.55 0.50
N TRP A 31 2.52 -7.67 1.13
CA TRP A 31 2.97 -9.00 0.67
C TRP A 31 2.39 -9.34 -0.71
N ALA A 32 1.11 -9.09 -0.95
CA ALA A 32 0.48 -9.24 -2.26
C ALA A 32 1.19 -8.40 -3.32
N ALA A 33 1.56 -7.15 -3.01
CA ALA A 33 2.35 -6.28 -3.88
C ALA A 33 3.78 -6.80 -4.11
N LYS A 34 4.34 -7.59 -3.18
CA LYS A 34 5.67 -8.20 -3.33
C LYS A 34 5.66 -9.39 -4.30
N VAL A 35 4.60 -10.20 -4.27
CA VAL A 35 4.47 -11.43 -5.07
C VAL A 35 3.60 -11.29 -6.31
N ASP A 36 3.10 -10.07 -6.59
CA ASP A 36 2.19 -9.74 -7.70
C ASP A 36 0.82 -10.45 -7.67
N HIS A 37 0.28 -10.67 -6.47
CA HIS A 37 -1.00 -11.38 -6.36
C HIS A 37 -2.19 -10.41 -6.44
N LEU A 38 -2.46 -9.89 -7.65
CA LEU A 38 -3.48 -8.89 -7.95
C LEU A 38 -4.85 -9.19 -7.31
N GLN A 39 -5.36 -10.41 -7.47
CA GLN A 39 -6.69 -10.78 -6.95
C GLN A 39 -6.79 -10.65 -5.43
N ILE A 40 -5.72 -11.03 -4.72
CA ILE A 40 -5.67 -10.95 -3.25
C ILE A 40 -5.56 -9.48 -2.85
N GLY A 41 -4.70 -8.71 -3.52
CA GLY A 41 -4.56 -7.28 -3.29
C GLY A 41 -5.88 -6.53 -3.49
N GLU A 42 -6.60 -6.83 -4.57
CA GLU A 42 -7.90 -6.21 -4.87
C GLU A 42 -8.96 -6.59 -3.84
N GLN A 43 -9.03 -7.86 -3.44
CA GLN A 43 -9.96 -8.31 -2.39
C GLN A 43 -9.69 -7.62 -1.05
N MET A 44 -8.43 -7.42 -0.67
CA MET A 44 -8.07 -6.70 0.56
C MET A 44 -8.53 -5.25 0.52
N LEU A 45 -8.31 -4.57 -0.60
CA LEU A 45 -8.76 -3.19 -0.79
C LEU A 45 -10.29 -3.08 -0.74
N LYS A 46 -11.01 -4.03 -1.35
CA LYS A 46 -12.48 -4.13 -1.23
C LYS A 46 -12.95 -4.35 0.20
N ASN A 47 -12.17 -5.06 1.00
CA ASN A 47 -12.47 -5.33 2.42
C ASN A 47 -12.12 -4.14 3.34
N GLY A 48 -11.66 -3.00 2.80
CA GLY A 48 -11.38 -1.79 3.57
C GLY A 48 -9.95 -1.70 4.11
N THR A 49 -9.00 -2.48 3.59
CA THR A 49 -7.57 -2.27 3.88
C THR A 49 -7.11 -0.89 3.38
N ASP A 50 -6.33 -0.19 4.20
CA ASP A 50 -5.75 1.10 3.80
C ASP A 50 -4.65 0.88 2.74
N VAL A 51 -4.87 1.42 1.55
CA VAL A 51 -3.94 1.35 0.40
C VAL A 51 -2.59 2.02 0.68
N ASN A 52 -2.53 2.95 1.65
CA ASN A 52 -1.35 3.73 1.99
C ASN A 52 -0.67 3.25 3.27
N GLU A 53 -1.11 2.13 3.85
CA GLU A 53 -0.54 1.59 5.07
C GLU A 53 0.95 1.29 4.86
N LYS A 54 1.81 1.86 5.71
CA LYS A 54 3.26 1.63 5.66
C LYS A 54 3.63 0.37 6.42
N GLU A 55 4.68 -0.30 5.95
CA GLU A 55 5.28 -1.44 6.63
C GLU A 55 5.53 -1.11 8.12
N PHE A 56 5.19 -2.02 9.03
CA PHE A 56 5.39 -1.80 10.46
C PHE A 56 6.88 -1.55 10.73
N ALA A 57 7.17 -0.53 11.53
CA ALA A 57 8.53 -0.19 11.90
C ALA A 57 9.14 -1.30 12.78
N SER A 58 9.94 -2.14 12.15
CA SER A 58 10.89 -3.04 12.82
C SER A 58 12.31 -2.59 12.50
N SER A 59 13.31 -3.14 13.20
CA SER A 59 14.73 -2.83 12.98
C SER A 59 15.21 -3.05 11.53
N HIS A 60 14.43 -3.74 10.70
CA HIS A 60 14.72 -4.05 9.30
C HIS A 60 13.64 -3.55 8.32
N SER A 61 12.68 -2.74 8.78
CA SER A 61 11.60 -2.23 7.93
C SER A 61 12.02 -0.96 7.21
N ASN A 62 11.72 -0.89 5.92
CA ASN A 62 11.92 0.32 5.13
C ASN A 62 10.69 1.25 5.14
N GLN A 63 9.68 0.94 5.96
CA GLN A 63 8.39 1.65 6.01
C GLN A 63 7.75 1.79 4.62
N TYR A 64 7.83 0.74 3.81
CA TYR A 64 7.25 0.74 2.46
C TYR A 64 5.73 0.71 2.50
N THR A 65 5.09 1.50 1.64
CA THR A 65 3.68 1.28 1.29
C THR A 65 3.56 0.16 0.25
N PRO A 66 2.36 -0.41 0.00
CA PRO A 66 2.13 -1.32 -1.10
C PRO A 66 2.65 -0.76 -2.44
N LEU A 67 2.50 0.55 -2.66
CA LEU A 67 2.95 1.23 -3.87
C LEU A 67 4.49 1.25 -3.99
N HIS A 68 5.22 1.48 -2.88
CA HIS A 68 6.68 1.35 -2.89
C HIS A 68 7.11 -0.06 -3.29
N MET A 69 6.45 -1.08 -2.72
CA MET A 69 6.78 -2.49 -2.98
C MET A 69 6.51 -2.86 -4.44
N ALA A 70 5.36 -2.49 -5.00
CA ALA A 70 5.02 -2.74 -6.40
C ALA A 70 6.01 -2.05 -7.36
N CYS A 71 6.38 -0.79 -7.08
CA CYS A 71 7.38 -0.06 -7.87
C CYS A 71 8.78 -0.67 -7.73
N TYR A 72 9.15 -1.15 -6.54
CA TYR A 72 10.42 -1.84 -6.32
C TYR A 72 10.50 -3.16 -7.08
N LYS A 73 9.37 -3.86 -7.22
CA LYS A 73 9.29 -5.15 -7.93
C LYS A 73 9.06 -5.03 -9.44
N GLY A 74 8.54 -3.91 -9.91
CA GLY A 74 8.25 -3.70 -11.34
C GLY A 74 6.86 -4.18 -11.75
N HIS A 75 5.93 -4.31 -10.80
CA HIS A 75 4.61 -4.88 -11.02
C HIS A 75 3.63 -3.81 -11.53
N LEU A 76 3.67 -3.55 -12.83
CA LEU A 76 2.90 -2.46 -13.48
C LEU A 76 1.40 -2.56 -13.23
N GLU A 77 0.82 -3.75 -13.39
CA GLU A 77 -0.62 -3.96 -13.19
C GLU A 77 -1.03 -3.69 -11.73
N PHE A 78 -0.18 -4.09 -10.78
CA PHE A 78 -0.41 -3.85 -9.36
C PHE A 78 -0.31 -2.36 -9.02
N VAL A 79 0.64 -1.63 -9.62
CA VAL A 79 0.73 -0.17 -9.51
C VAL A 79 -0.56 0.48 -10.00
N GLN A 80 -1.04 0.12 -11.20
CA GLN A 80 -2.27 0.68 -11.74
C GLN A 80 -3.48 0.40 -10.83
N MET A 81 -3.58 -0.81 -10.29
CA MET A 81 -4.62 -1.17 -9.32
C MET A 81 -4.53 -0.27 -8.08
N LEU A 82 -3.36 -0.15 -7.45
CA LEU A 82 -3.18 0.68 -6.26
C LEU A 82 -3.53 2.15 -6.54
N MET A 83 -3.16 2.70 -7.70
CA MET A 83 -3.50 4.06 -8.09
C MET A 83 -5.01 4.26 -8.26
N LYS A 84 -5.73 3.28 -8.83
CA LYS A 84 -7.21 3.30 -8.91
C LYS A 84 -7.87 3.32 -7.53
N TRP A 85 -7.25 2.68 -6.54
CA TRP A 85 -7.70 2.65 -5.16
C TRP A 85 -7.25 3.86 -4.32
N GLY A 86 -6.65 4.88 -4.95
CA GLY A 86 -6.29 6.12 -4.27
C GLY A 86 -4.95 6.09 -3.55
N ALA A 87 -4.02 5.21 -3.96
CA ALA A 87 -2.65 5.25 -3.46
C ALA A 87 -2.03 6.65 -3.64
N ASP A 88 -1.22 7.04 -2.67
CA ASP A 88 -0.52 8.32 -2.62
C ASP A 88 0.94 8.13 -3.09
N PRO A 89 1.27 8.58 -4.33
CA PRO A 89 2.62 8.44 -4.88
C PRO A 89 3.63 9.42 -4.27
N SER A 90 3.18 10.34 -3.40
CA SER A 90 4.06 11.29 -2.70
C SER A 90 4.66 10.75 -1.40
N LYS A 91 4.14 9.61 -0.90
CA LYS A 91 4.67 8.98 0.32
C LYS A 91 6.13 8.62 0.16
N THR A 92 6.91 8.79 1.22
CA THR A 92 8.33 8.44 1.24
C THR A 92 8.62 7.25 2.16
N ASP A 93 9.63 6.45 1.79
CA ASP A 93 10.21 5.40 2.63
C ASP A 93 11.15 5.98 3.71
N VAL A 94 11.80 5.12 4.51
CA VAL A 94 12.79 5.54 5.52
C VAL A 94 13.99 6.33 4.96
N ASN A 95 14.28 6.17 3.67
CA ASN A 95 15.39 6.84 3.00
C ASN A 95 14.92 8.13 2.27
N GLY A 96 13.66 8.54 2.46
CA GLY A 96 13.10 9.70 1.78
C GLY A 96 12.75 9.45 0.30
N LYS A 97 12.74 8.20 -0.17
CA LYS A 97 12.45 7.85 -1.56
C LYS A 97 10.96 7.67 -1.77
N THR A 98 10.44 8.28 -2.84
CA THR A 98 9.07 8.07 -3.30
C THR A 98 8.96 6.78 -4.15
N PRO A 99 7.76 6.20 -4.32
CA PRO A 99 7.56 5.08 -5.25
C PRO A 99 8.06 5.38 -6.67
N LYS A 100 7.87 6.61 -7.15
CA LYS A 100 8.39 7.07 -8.45
C LYS A 100 9.91 7.01 -8.49
N SER A 101 10.59 7.58 -7.49
CA SER A 101 12.06 7.53 -7.40
C SER A 101 12.58 6.09 -7.40
N ILE A 102 11.87 5.16 -6.74
CA ILE A 102 12.20 3.73 -6.79
C ILE A 102 12.07 3.18 -8.22
N ALA A 103 10.96 3.45 -8.91
CA ALA A 103 10.75 2.99 -10.28
C ALA A 103 11.81 3.54 -11.26
N GLU A 104 12.19 4.82 -11.11
CA GLU A 104 13.25 5.47 -11.90
C GLU A 104 14.61 4.81 -11.68
N MET A 105 15.02 4.63 -10.43
CA MET A 105 16.29 3.96 -10.10
C MET A 105 16.37 2.53 -10.64
N LYS A 106 15.23 1.87 -10.82
CA LYS A 106 15.16 0.50 -11.35
C LYS A 106 14.93 0.44 -12.86
N GLY A 107 14.73 1.57 -13.52
CA GLY A 107 14.52 1.64 -14.97
C GLY A 107 13.13 1.21 -15.45
N PHE A 108 12.11 1.27 -14.58
CA PHE A 108 10.74 0.87 -14.93
C PHE A 108 9.94 2.01 -15.56
N SER A 109 10.31 2.42 -16.77
CA SER A 109 9.74 3.60 -17.46
C SER A 109 8.22 3.57 -17.57
N ALA A 110 7.61 2.41 -17.85
CA ALA A 110 6.14 2.29 -17.92
C ALA A 110 5.45 2.59 -16.58
N ILE A 111 6.08 2.23 -15.46
CA ILE A 111 5.56 2.55 -14.11
C ILE A 111 5.70 4.04 -13.83
N VAL A 112 6.85 4.63 -14.20
CA VAL A 112 7.08 6.07 -14.04
C VAL A 112 6.00 6.87 -14.79
N GLU A 113 5.70 6.49 -16.03
CA GLU A 113 4.66 7.13 -16.83
C GLU A 113 3.27 7.03 -16.17
N VAL A 114 2.90 5.86 -15.63
CA VAL A 114 1.64 5.69 -14.89
C VAL A 114 1.58 6.62 -13.67
N LEU A 115 2.67 6.73 -12.92
CA LEU A 115 2.73 7.56 -11.72
C LEU A 115 2.65 9.07 -12.05
N ASP A 116 3.28 9.50 -13.15
CA ASP A 116 3.21 10.89 -13.61
C ASP A 116 1.81 11.27 -14.09
N ASN A 117 1.18 10.40 -14.86
CA ASN A 117 -0.19 10.61 -15.33
C ASN A 117 -1.19 10.64 -14.17
N ALA A 118 -0.97 9.84 -13.12
CA ALA A 118 -1.84 9.82 -11.95
C ALA A 118 -1.63 11.00 -10.98
N ALA A 119 -0.46 11.66 -11.01
CA ALA A 119 -0.27 12.92 -10.29
C ALA A 119 -1.04 14.07 -10.95
N ALA A 120 -1.13 14.08 -12.29
CA ALA A 120 -1.87 15.09 -13.04
C ALA A 120 -3.39 15.05 -12.82
N THR A 121 -3.96 13.88 -12.52
CA THR A 121 -5.42 13.71 -12.32
C THR A 121 -5.91 14.14 -10.93
N LYS A 122 -5.03 14.26 -9.93
CA LYS A 122 -5.39 14.77 -8.58
C LYS A 122 -5.36 16.30 -8.47
N ALA A 123 -4.82 17.00 -9.47
CA ALA A 123 -4.60 18.45 -9.45
C ALA A 123 -5.72 19.27 -10.12
N LYS A 124 -6.87 18.68 -10.42
CA LYS A 124 -8.00 19.31 -11.14
C LYS A 124 -9.29 19.14 -10.37
#